data_AF-A0A1J5S230-F1
#
_entry.id   AF-A0A1J5S230-F1
#
_cell.length_a   1.000
_cell.length_b   1.000
_cell.length_c   1.000
_cell.angle_alpha   90.00
_cell.angle_beta   90.00
_cell.angle_gamma   90.00
#
_symmetry.space_group_name_H-M   'P 1'
#
loop_
_entity.id
_entity.type
_entity.pdbx_description
1 polymer ?
#
loop_
_entity_poly.entity_id
_entity_poly.type
_entity_poly.pdbx_seq_one_letter_code
_entity_poly.pdbx_strand_id
1 'polypeptide(L)'
;MRGIAFALLLLVNLAQARPVQAEPLGGECFNHAAQTYRVNAKVLMAIAWHESHFLPWRVHRNSDGSTDYGVMQINSRNLPALGLTTQTVMQPCTNILAAARLYGRAVRRYGNTWAAVGAYHSTTPALQQRYAEDIQQSFMVITRVDAWWGKLCDWFAGLPAWWLGHPFPQTEFSSRIQHS
;
A
#
# COMPACT_ATOMS: atom_id res chain seq x y z
N MET A 1 -23.57 29.86 60.35
CA MET A 1 -23.92 29.44 58.98
C MET A 1 -22.70 29.66 58.09
N ARG A 2 -21.87 28.63 57.86
CA ARG A 2 -20.74 28.67 56.92
C ARG A 2 -20.53 27.28 56.31
N GLY A 3 -20.64 27.21 54.98
CA GLY A 3 -19.91 26.26 54.15
C GLY A 3 -20.50 24.86 53.96
N ILE A 4 -21.51 24.74 53.10
CA ILE A 4 -21.77 23.50 52.35
C ILE A 4 -20.76 23.49 51.20
N ALA A 5 -19.77 22.59 51.21
CA ALA A 5 -18.96 22.29 50.03
C ALA A 5 -18.17 20.99 50.21
N PHE A 6 -18.84 19.84 50.08
CA PHE A 6 -18.17 18.61 49.64
C PHE A 6 -19.01 18.01 48.52
N ALA A 7 -18.97 18.67 47.36
CA ALA A 7 -19.30 18.04 46.09
C ALA A 7 -18.19 17.01 45.82
N LEU A 8 -18.40 15.79 46.28
CA LEU A 8 -17.62 14.61 45.92
C LEU A 8 -17.74 14.41 44.41
N LEU A 9 -16.73 14.91 43.70
CA LEU A 9 -16.47 14.68 42.29
C LEU A 9 -16.37 13.17 42.01
N LEU A 10 -17.49 12.56 41.62
CA LEU A 10 -17.47 11.34 40.80
C LEU A 10 -17.07 11.73 39.39
N LEU A 11 -15.78 12.01 39.17
CA LEU A 11 -15.21 11.98 37.83
C LEU A 11 -15.09 10.51 37.43
N VAL A 12 -16.15 10.01 36.82
CA VAL A 12 -16.11 8.80 36.00
C VAL A 12 -14.93 8.95 35.04
N ASN A 13 -13.93 8.09 35.20
CA ASN A 13 -12.93 7.84 34.17
C ASN A 13 -13.70 7.38 32.92
N LEU A 14 -14.04 8.32 32.04
CA LEU A 14 -14.35 8.00 30.66
C LEU A 14 -13.07 7.42 30.09
N ALA A 15 -12.94 6.10 30.19
CA ALA A 15 -11.98 5.33 29.45
C ALA A 15 -12.04 5.87 28.02
N GLN A 16 -10.95 6.50 27.59
CA GLN A 16 -10.80 6.92 26.22
C GLN A 16 -10.87 5.65 25.39
N ALA A 17 -12.05 5.36 24.83
CA ALA A 17 -12.18 4.41 23.77
C ALA A 17 -11.31 4.96 22.64
N ARG A 18 -10.07 4.48 22.54
CA ARG A 18 -9.23 4.77 21.39
C ARG A 18 -10.03 4.28 20.19
N PRO A 19 -10.32 5.11 19.19
CA PRO A 19 -10.94 4.61 17.97
C PRO A 19 -10.07 3.47 17.48
N VAL A 20 -10.67 2.29 17.26
CA VAL A 20 -10.02 1.22 16.53
C VAL A 20 -9.66 1.83 15.19
N GLN A 21 -8.37 2.12 14.97
CA GLN A 21 -7.90 2.55 13.67
C GLN A 21 -8.15 1.38 12.74
N ALA A 22 -9.12 1.52 11.84
CA ALA A 22 -9.29 0.56 10.78
C ALA A 22 -7.94 0.45 10.06
N GLU A 23 -7.41 -0.77 9.95
CA GLU A 23 -6.30 -1.03 9.04
C GLU A 23 -6.74 -0.48 7.68
N PRO A 24 -5.97 0.41 7.05
CA PRO A 24 -6.37 0.97 5.78
C PRO A 24 -6.60 -0.19 4.82
N LEU A 25 -7.69 -0.13 4.04
CA LEU A 25 -7.91 -1.11 2.97
C LEU A 25 -6.63 -1.19 2.13
N GLY A 26 -6.25 -2.37 1.64
CA GLY A 26 -4.93 -2.56 1.00
C GLY A 26 -4.56 -1.49 -0.05
N GLY A 27 -5.53 -0.98 -0.81
CA GLY A 27 -5.35 0.12 -1.76
C GLY A 27 -5.01 1.48 -1.14
N GLU A 28 -5.52 1.79 0.06
CA GLU A 28 -5.15 2.99 0.81
C GLU A 28 -3.69 2.97 1.24
N CYS A 29 -3.16 1.78 1.58
CA CYS A 29 -1.74 1.63 1.93
C CYS A 29 -0.81 1.83 0.74
N PHE A 30 -1.17 1.34 -0.46
CA PHE A 30 -0.39 1.61 -1.67
C PHE A 30 -0.36 3.10 -2.02
N ASN A 31 -1.52 3.77 -2.00
CA ASN A 31 -1.61 5.20 -2.31
C ASN A 31 -0.85 6.03 -1.28
N HIS A 32 -1.02 5.75 0.01
CA HIS A 32 -0.30 6.45 1.07
C HIS A 32 1.22 6.27 0.96
N ALA A 33 1.69 5.04 0.73
CA ALA A 33 3.11 4.76 0.56
C ALA A 33 3.69 5.43 -0.70
N ALA A 34 2.95 5.41 -1.81
CA ALA A 34 3.32 6.05 -3.05
C ALA A 34 3.50 7.56 -2.90
N GLN A 35 2.54 8.24 -2.25
CA GLN A 35 2.61 9.66 -1.95
C GLN A 35 3.77 9.99 -1.01
N THR A 36 3.93 9.21 0.07
CA THR A 36 4.98 9.41 1.08
C THR A 36 6.39 9.36 0.48
N TYR A 37 6.64 8.40 -0.41
CA TYR A 37 7.96 8.17 -0.99
C TYR A 37 8.12 8.67 -2.42
N ARG A 38 7.11 9.37 -2.96
CA ARG A 38 7.07 9.95 -4.31
C ARG A 38 7.38 8.93 -5.40
N VAL A 39 6.66 7.81 -5.35
CA VAL A 39 6.74 6.71 -6.32
C VAL A 39 5.36 6.44 -6.94
N ASN A 40 5.29 5.68 -8.03
CA ASN A 40 4.02 5.36 -8.68
C ASN A 40 3.29 4.21 -7.94
N ALA A 41 2.03 4.43 -7.56
CA ALA A 41 1.23 3.45 -6.81
C ALA A 41 0.95 2.17 -7.62
N LYS A 42 0.63 2.30 -8.91
CA LYS A 42 0.37 1.15 -9.80
C LYS A 42 1.64 0.32 -10.03
N VAL A 43 2.83 0.94 -10.02
CA VAL A 43 4.11 0.22 -10.02
C VAL A 43 4.31 -0.55 -8.72
N LEU A 44 4.01 0.04 -7.55
CA LEU A 44 4.07 -0.70 -6.28
C LEU A 44 3.09 -1.89 -6.27
N MET A 45 1.90 -1.74 -6.82
CA MET A 45 0.94 -2.84 -6.97
C MET A 45 1.46 -3.92 -7.92
N ALA A 46 2.11 -3.53 -9.03
CA ALA A 46 2.74 -4.48 -9.95
C ALA A 46 3.87 -5.27 -9.28
N ILE A 47 4.69 -4.61 -8.45
CA ILE A 47 5.71 -5.26 -7.61
C ILE A 47 5.05 -6.23 -6.63
N ALA A 48 4.03 -5.81 -5.89
CA ALA A 48 3.32 -6.66 -4.93
C ALA A 48 2.72 -7.92 -5.58
N TRP A 49 2.16 -7.78 -6.78
CA TRP A 49 1.66 -8.88 -7.57
C TRP A 49 2.79 -9.87 -7.92
N HIS A 50 3.89 -9.36 -8.47
CA HIS A 50 5.04 -10.19 -8.86
C HIS A 50 5.67 -10.91 -7.66
N GLU A 51 5.88 -10.19 -6.55
CA GLU A 51 6.58 -10.70 -5.37
C GLU A 51 5.79 -11.74 -4.58
N SER A 52 4.47 -11.54 -4.42
CA SER A 52 3.68 -12.36 -3.49
C SER A 52 2.30 -12.74 -4.00
N HIS A 53 1.85 -12.18 -5.12
CA HIS A 53 0.46 -12.19 -5.56
C HIS A 53 -0.49 -11.56 -4.51
N PHE A 54 -0.04 -10.46 -3.89
CA PHE A 54 -0.73 -9.79 -2.79
C PHE A 54 -0.93 -10.61 -1.51
N LEU A 55 -0.18 -11.71 -1.31
CA LEU A 55 -0.35 -12.58 -0.15
C LEU A 55 0.51 -12.09 1.04
N PRO A 56 -0.08 -11.50 2.10
CA PRO A 56 0.67 -10.86 3.17
C PRO A 56 1.41 -11.83 4.10
N TRP A 57 1.05 -13.11 4.09
CA TRP A 57 1.70 -14.14 4.92
C TRP A 57 2.90 -14.82 4.23
N ARG A 58 3.28 -14.39 3.02
CA ARG A 58 4.42 -14.98 2.30
C ARG A 58 5.72 -14.76 3.04
N VAL A 59 6.46 -15.84 3.29
CA VAL A 59 7.81 -15.82 3.84
C VAL A 59 8.67 -16.75 3.00
N HIS A 60 9.77 -16.24 2.46
CA HIS A 60 10.71 -17.01 1.64
C HIS A 60 12.10 -16.98 2.27
N ARG A 61 12.74 -18.14 2.42
CA ARG A 61 14.09 -18.25 2.97
C ARG A 61 15.09 -18.46 1.84
N ASN A 62 16.06 -17.55 1.73
CA ASN A 62 17.08 -17.56 0.70
C ASN A 62 18.24 -18.50 1.04
N SER A 63 18.96 -18.95 0.02
CA SER A 63 20.13 -19.82 0.16
C SER A 63 21.28 -19.17 0.93
N ASP A 64 21.36 -17.84 0.93
CA ASP A 64 22.36 -17.06 1.65
C ASP A 64 21.99 -16.79 3.12
N GLY A 65 20.92 -17.42 3.61
CA GLY A 65 20.43 -17.33 4.98
C GLY A 65 19.54 -16.12 5.27
N SER A 66 19.36 -15.20 4.32
CA SER A 66 18.39 -14.11 4.45
C SER A 66 16.95 -14.62 4.26
N THR A 67 15.97 -13.80 4.63
CA THR A 67 14.53 -14.14 4.53
C THR A 67 13.75 -12.96 3.98
N ASP A 68 12.89 -13.18 3.01
CA ASP A 68 11.99 -12.19 2.44
C ASP A 68 10.59 -12.29 3.08
N TYR A 69 10.03 -11.14 3.45
CA TYR A 69 8.81 -11.07 4.26
C TYR A 69 7.68 -10.32 3.57
N GLY A 70 6.49 -10.88 3.68
CA GLY A 70 5.21 -10.23 3.43
C GLY A 70 4.92 -9.92 1.96
N VAL A 71 3.96 -9.03 1.76
CA VAL A 71 3.36 -8.72 0.46
C VAL A 71 4.34 -8.16 -0.58
N MET A 72 5.40 -7.50 -0.14
CA MET A 72 6.44 -6.92 -1.00
C MET A 72 7.77 -7.68 -0.93
N GLN A 73 7.81 -8.83 -0.24
CA GLN A 73 9.02 -9.65 -0.07
C GLN A 73 10.24 -8.84 0.39
N ILE A 74 10.09 -8.10 1.51
CA ILE A 74 11.18 -7.31 2.07
C ILE A 74 12.24 -8.21 2.69
N ASN A 75 13.45 -8.17 2.14
CA ASN A 75 14.58 -8.95 2.64
C ASN A 75 15.02 -8.55 4.05
N SER A 76 15.34 -9.55 4.88
CA SER A 76 15.76 -9.42 6.28
C SER A 76 16.95 -8.49 6.48
N ARG A 77 17.85 -8.38 5.49
CA ARG A 77 19.01 -7.48 5.52
C ARG A 77 18.63 -6.00 5.53
N ASN A 78 17.46 -5.64 5.02
CA ASN A 78 16.99 -4.26 5.00
C ASN A 78 16.34 -3.83 6.32
N LEU A 79 15.92 -4.76 7.18
CA LEU A 79 15.13 -4.45 8.37
C LEU A 79 15.83 -3.50 9.35
N PRO A 80 17.15 -3.65 9.66
CA PRO A 80 17.83 -2.72 10.56
C PRO A 80 17.82 -1.28 10.05
N ALA A 81 18.10 -1.08 8.76
CA ALA A 81 18.09 0.24 8.13
C ALA A 81 16.68 0.85 8.01
N LEU A 82 15.66 0.00 8.04
CA LEU A 82 14.26 0.41 8.04
C LEU A 82 13.70 0.66 9.45
N GLY A 83 14.41 0.21 10.50
CA GLY A 83 13.92 0.27 11.88
C GLY A 83 12.77 -0.73 12.14
N LEU A 84 12.76 -1.86 11.43
CA LEU A 84 11.70 -2.87 11.50
C LEU A 84 12.21 -4.16 12.15
N THR A 85 11.28 -4.92 12.70
CA THR A 85 11.49 -6.30 13.16
C THR A 85 10.81 -7.27 12.19
N THR A 86 11.09 -8.56 12.33
CA THR A 86 10.36 -9.60 11.59
C THR A 86 8.87 -9.57 11.86
N GLN A 87 8.45 -9.17 13.06
CA GLN A 87 7.04 -9.03 13.42
C GLN A 87 6.40 -7.82 12.73
N THR A 88 7.04 -6.66 12.77
CA THR A 88 6.44 -5.43 12.23
C THR A 88 6.45 -5.40 10.70
N VAL A 89 7.45 -5.99 10.05
CA VAL A 89 7.50 -6.07 8.58
C VAL A 89 6.42 -7.01 8.00
N MET A 90 5.84 -7.90 8.81
CA MET A 90 4.73 -8.77 8.37
C MET A 90 3.37 -8.06 8.39
N GLN A 91 3.27 -6.87 9.00
CA GLN A 91 2.06 -6.05 8.90
C GLN A 91 1.94 -5.52 7.45
N PRO A 92 0.83 -5.76 6.73
CA PRO A 92 0.75 -5.48 5.30
C PRO A 92 1.10 -4.04 4.92
N CYS A 93 0.55 -3.06 5.63
CA CYS A 93 0.80 -1.65 5.33
C CYS A 93 2.23 -1.23 5.67
N THR A 94 2.77 -1.66 6.81
CA THR A 94 4.19 -1.45 7.16
C THR A 94 5.13 -2.03 6.10
N ASN A 95 4.81 -3.22 5.57
CA ASN A 95 5.55 -3.87 4.50
C ASN A 95 5.53 -3.05 3.19
N ILE A 96 4.36 -2.55 2.80
CA ILE A 96 4.17 -1.69 1.62
C ILE A 96 4.93 -0.36 1.78
N LEU A 97 4.87 0.28 2.94
CA LEU A 97 5.66 1.49 3.23
C LEU A 97 7.17 1.22 3.17
N ALA A 98 7.62 0.08 3.70
CA ALA A 98 9.01 -0.33 3.62
C ALA A 98 9.45 -0.48 2.16
N ALA A 99 8.67 -1.17 1.32
CA ALA A 99 8.96 -1.34 -0.09
C ALA A 99 9.01 -0.01 -0.83
N ALA A 100 8.04 0.88 -0.60
CA ALA A 100 8.02 2.21 -1.19
C ALA A 100 9.22 3.05 -0.77
N ARG A 101 9.70 2.90 0.47
CA ARG A 101 10.95 3.54 0.92
C ARG A 101 12.15 3.02 0.14
N LEU A 102 12.29 1.71 -0.02
CA LEU A 102 13.37 1.07 -0.78
C LEU A 102 13.33 1.50 -2.26
N TYR A 103 12.16 1.37 -2.89
CA TYR A 103 11.94 1.77 -4.28
C TYR A 103 12.19 3.26 -4.49
N GLY A 104 11.75 4.12 -3.57
CA GLY A 104 12.04 5.55 -3.60
C GLY A 104 13.54 5.87 -3.56
N ARG A 105 14.38 5.03 -2.92
CA ARG A 105 15.84 5.16 -3.01
C ARG A 105 16.35 4.85 -4.41
N ALA A 106 15.83 3.80 -5.03
CA ALA A 106 16.16 3.44 -6.40
C ALA A 106 15.75 4.54 -7.39
N VAL A 107 14.54 5.11 -7.24
CA VAL A 107 14.07 6.25 -8.06
C VAL A 107 14.97 7.47 -7.89
N ARG A 108 15.43 7.79 -6.67
CA ARG A 108 16.38 8.89 -6.47
C ARG A 108 17.73 8.65 -7.15
N ARG A 109 18.15 7.39 -7.31
CA ARG A 109 19.43 7.02 -7.93
C ARG A 109 19.36 6.93 -9.46
N TYR A 110 18.28 6.36 -10.00
CA TYR A 110 18.14 6.02 -11.41
C TYR A 110 17.07 6.85 -12.15
N GLY A 111 16.47 7.84 -11.47
CA GLY A 111 15.32 8.58 -11.97
C GLY A 111 14.04 7.76 -11.94
N ASN A 112 12.92 8.37 -12.36
CA ASN A 112 11.66 7.66 -12.53
C ASN A 112 11.68 6.82 -13.82
N THR A 113 12.42 5.72 -13.80
CA THR A 113 12.71 4.87 -14.95
C THR A 113 12.50 3.40 -14.63
N TRP A 114 12.39 2.55 -15.65
CA TRP A 114 12.34 1.10 -15.48
C TRP A 114 13.61 0.52 -14.85
N ALA A 115 14.76 1.17 -15.03
CA ALA A 115 15.98 0.81 -14.31
C ALA A 115 15.81 0.98 -12.78
N ALA A 116 15.10 2.01 -12.32
CA ALA A 116 14.78 2.17 -10.90
C ALA A 116 13.87 1.04 -10.38
N VAL A 117 12.92 0.58 -11.19
CA VAL A 117 12.05 -0.55 -10.86
C VAL A 117 12.88 -1.82 -10.73
N GLY A 118 13.72 -2.13 -11.71
CA GLY A 118 14.64 -3.26 -11.63
C GLY A 118 15.58 -3.20 -10.42
N ALA A 119 16.05 -2.00 -10.08
CA ALA A 119 16.97 -1.76 -8.96
C ALA A 119 16.35 -2.01 -7.59
N TYR A 120 15.02 -2.10 -7.49
CA TYR A 120 14.35 -2.60 -6.29
C TYR A 120 14.80 -4.02 -5.96
N HIS A 121 14.85 -4.88 -6.98
CA HIS A 121 15.24 -6.28 -6.84
C HIS A 121 16.76 -6.48 -6.87
N SER A 122 17.46 -5.89 -7.85
CA SER A 122 18.91 -6.05 -7.98
C SER A 122 19.55 -4.91 -8.77
N THR A 123 20.77 -4.53 -8.41
CA THR A 123 21.60 -3.60 -9.20
C THR A 123 22.48 -4.29 -10.25
N THR A 124 22.45 -5.63 -10.33
CA THR A 124 23.13 -6.38 -11.39
C THR A 124 22.38 -6.17 -12.70
N PRO A 125 23.00 -5.63 -13.77
CA PRO A 125 22.28 -5.15 -14.96
C PRO A 125 21.32 -6.16 -15.59
N ALA A 126 21.74 -7.42 -15.75
CA ALA A 126 20.89 -8.45 -16.35
C ALA A 126 19.67 -8.82 -15.49
N LEU A 127 19.84 -8.88 -14.15
CA LEU A 127 18.74 -9.17 -13.21
C LEU A 127 17.80 -7.98 -13.09
N GLN A 128 18.37 -6.78 -13.01
CA GLN A 128 17.66 -5.51 -13.00
C GLN A 128 16.73 -5.39 -14.23
N GLN A 129 17.26 -5.65 -15.42
CA GLN A 129 16.51 -5.53 -16.65
C GLN A 129 15.37 -6.53 -16.72
N ARG A 130 15.64 -7.82 -16.46
CA ARG A 130 14.61 -8.87 -16.47
C ARG A 130 13.47 -8.56 -15.50
N TYR A 131 13.81 -8.19 -14.27
CA TYR A 131 12.80 -7.82 -13.28
C TYR A 131 11.98 -6.62 -13.75
N ALA A 132 12.60 -5.58 -14.32
CA ALA A 132 11.89 -4.43 -14.84
C ALA A 132 10.90 -4.81 -15.97
N GLU A 133 11.27 -5.74 -16.85
CA GLU A 133 10.40 -6.26 -17.91
C GLU A 133 9.18 -7.01 -17.34
N ASP A 134 9.37 -7.83 -16.30
CA ASP A 134 8.27 -8.54 -15.65
C ASP A 134 7.29 -7.58 -14.95
N ILE A 135 7.81 -6.54 -14.29
CA ILE A 135 6.98 -5.51 -13.66
C ILE A 135 6.26 -4.66 -14.71
N GLN A 136 6.87 -4.38 -15.86
CA GLN A 136 6.20 -3.69 -16.98
C GLN A 136 4.95 -4.44 -17.44
N GLN A 137 5.05 -5.76 -17.60
CA GLN A 137 3.93 -6.59 -18.03
C GLN A 137 2.79 -6.54 -17.01
N SER A 138 3.11 -6.71 -15.73
CA SER A 138 2.14 -6.64 -14.64
C SER A 138 1.48 -5.25 -14.55
N PHE A 139 2.27 -4.19 -14.69
CA PHE A 139 1.78 -2.80 -14.71
C PHE A 139 0.83 -2.54 -15.88
N MET A 140 1.11 -3.07 -17.08
CA MET A 140 0.22 -2.94 -18.23
C MET A 140 -1.13 -3.62 -18.00
N VAL A 141 -1.15 -4.78 -17.33
CA VAL A 141 -2.42 -5.45 -16.99
C VAL A 141 -3.19 -4.61 -15.98
N ILE A 142 -2.56 -4.17 -14.90
CA ILE A 142 -3.18 -3.36 -13.85
C ILE A 142 -3.79 -2.08 -14.45
N THR A 143 -3.04 -1.36 -15.27
CA THR A 143 -3.52 -0.10 -15.89
C THR A 143 -4.66 -0.32 -16.87
N ARG A 144 -4.66 -1.42 -17.64
CA ARG A 144 -5.77 -1.74 -18.54
C ARG A 144 -7.05 -2.10 -17.80
N VAL A 145 -6.93 -2.91 -16.75
CA VAL A 145 -8.08 -3.28 -15.90
C VAL A 145 -8.66 -2.05 -15.22
N ASP A 146 -7.81 -1.19 -14.65
CA ASP A 146 -8.21 0.07 -14.03
C ASP A 146 -8.96 0.99 -15.01
N ALA A 147 -8.41 1.18 -16.22
CA ALA A 147 -9.04 1.99 -17.25
C ALA A 147 -10.38 1.39 -17.74
N TRP A 148 -10.46 0.07 -17.89
CA TRP A 148 -11.69 -0.60 -18.28
C TRP A 148 -12.76 -0.48 -17.18
N TRP A 149 -12.38 -0.63 -15.91
CA TRP A 149 -13.27 -0.46 -14.79
C TRP A 149 -13.82 0.97 -14.70
N GLY A 150 -12.97 1.98 -14.93
CA GLY A 150 -13.41 3.37 -15.02
C GLY A 150 -14.52 3.58 -16.05
N LYS A 151 -14.34 3.08 -17.27
CA LYS A 151 -15.36 3.15 -18.33
C LYS A 151 -16.66 2.43 -17.95
N LEU A 152 -16.55 1.29 -17.26
CA LEU A 152 -17.71 0.54 -16.80
C LEU A 152 -18.48 1.33 -15.72
N CYS A 153 -17.77 1.92 -14.76
CA CYS A 153 -18.36 2.79 -13.75
C CYS A 153 -19.07 4.01 -14.39
N ASP A 154 -18.44 4.66 -15.37
CA ASP A 154 -19.03 5.79 -16.10
C ASP A 154 -20.31 5.37 -16.83
N TRP A 155 -20.29 4.19 -17.46
CA TRP A 155 -21.46 3.63 -18.13
C TRP A 155 -22.62 3.37 -17.16
N PHE A 156 -22.34 2.75 -16.01
CA PHE A 156 -23.36 2.55 -14.96
C PHE A 156 -23.89 3.86 -14.40
N ALA A 157 -23.03 4.88 -14.23
CA ALA A 157 -23.44 6.20 -13.76
C ALA A 157 -24.36 6.93 -14.76
N GLY A 158 -24.28 6.58 -16.04
CA GLY A 158 -25.16 7.10 -17.09
C GLY A 158 -26.52 6.39 -17.19
N LEU A 159 -26.77 5.32 -16.43
CA LEU A 159 -28.07 4.63 -16.45
C LEU A 159 -29.14 5.47 -15.74
N PRO A 160 -30.40 5.43 -16.22
CA PRO A 160 -31.50 6.11 -15.54
C PRO A 160 -31.66 5.64 -14.09
N ALA A 161 -31.97 6.53 -13.16
CA ALA A 161 -32.10 6.21 -11.73
C ALA A 161 -33.09 5.07 -11.42
N TRP A 162 -34.10 4.85 -12.28
CA TRP A 162 -35.08 3.77 -12.13
C TRP A 162 -34.53 2.37 -12.46
N TRP A 163 -33.34 2.28 -13.06
CA TRP A 163 -32.69 1.00 -13.41
C TRP A 163 -31.94 0.36 -12.25
N LEU A 164 -31.49 1.15 -11.26
CA LEU A 164 -30.57 0.67 -10.22
C LEU A 164 -31.26 0.20 -8.93
N GLY A 165 -32.58 0.40 -8.76
CA GLY A 165 -33.32 0.00 -7.56
C GLY A 165 -32.95 0.78 -6.28
N HIS A 166 -31.71 1.27 -6.17
CA HIS A 166 -31.14 2.18 -5.19
C HIS A 166 -29.98 2.96 -5.85
N PRO A 167 -29.77 4.25 -5.54
CA PRO A 167 -28.64 5.01 -6.07
C PRO A 167 -27.31 4.38 -5.64
N PHE A 168 -26.41 4.15 -6.60
CA PHE A 168 -25.03 3.77 -6.32
C PHE A 168 -24.36 4.86 -5.47
N PRO A 169 -23.68 4.56 -4.36
CA PRO A 169 -23.03 5.59 -3.55
C PRO A 169 -21.87 6.22 -4.33
N GLN A 170 -22.09 7.39 -4.93
CA GLN A 170 -21.10 8.08 -5.76
C GLN A 170 -19.97 8.75 -4.96
N THR A 171 -20.11 8.88 -3.64
CA THR A 171 -19.25 9.78 -2.85
C THR A 171 -17.93 9.21 -2.38
N GLU A 172 -17.64 7.91 -2.57
CA GLU A 172 -16.35 7.32 -2.13
C GLU A 172 -15.46 6.78 -3.25
N PHE A 173 -16.01 6.55 -4.45
CA PHE A 173 -15.27 5.86 -5.52
C PHE A 173 -14.65 6.83 -6.55
N SER A 174 -15.35 7.93 -6.90
CA SER A 174 -14.93 8.83 -7.99
C SER A 174 -13.73 9.73 -7.64
N SER A 175 -13.54 10.12 -6.38
CA SER A 175 -12.40 10.95 -5.96
C SER A 175 -11.08 10.17 -5.87
N ARG A 176 -11.13 8.84 -5.98
CA ARG A 176 -10.00 7.93 -5.71
C ARG A 176 -9.22 7.49 -6.96
N ILE A 177 -9.81 7.63 -8.15
CA ILE A 177 -9.16 7.30 -9.44
C ILE A 177 -8.42 8.52 -10.05
N GLN A 178 -8.86 9.74 -9.77
CA GLN A 178 -8.30 10.94 -10.40
C GLN A 178 -6.94 11.40 -9.82
N HIS A 179 -6.48 10.80 -8.72
CA HIS A 179 -5.25 11.19 -8.01
C HIS A 179 -4.15 10.11 -7.98
N SER A 180 -4.27 9.04 -8.78
CA SER A 180 -3.30 7.92 -8.83
C SER A 180 -2.54 7.80 -10.14
#